data_AF-A0A4U0VCH0-F1
#
_entry.id   AF-A0A4U0VCH0-F1
#
_cell.length_a   1.000
_cell.length_b   1.000
_cell.length_c   1.000
_cell.angle_alpha   90.00
_cell.angle_beta   90.00
_cell.angle_gamma   90.00
#
_symmetry.space_group_name_H-M   'P 1'
#
loop_
_entity.id
_entity.type
_entity.pdbx_description
1 polymer ?
#
loop_
_entity_poly.entity_id
_entity_poly.type
_entity_poly.pdbx_seq_one_letter_code
_entity_poly.pdbx_strand_id
1 'polypeptide(L)'
;MSHPLSNLRSARMAPPEAIHTDMKGGLHVDLEVLGKLGYKVPWEATWTGDEGKEYVHLGVLEILSRTRALQIEPRFELVTSIIALDCEFQKVYVEALRKHQHRVGRISIVNYFDQIIYDVFAYYDEEPGKTIALPPANLNLGVYWRDLWPENGARPISEVENNVRNILRRAKIVVGHAIANDIKVFSEGVFDRIAVRDTQLHEPWRKEYGKAPRHLPKLAVLACYLLRKHIQGDEHSSVEDARATMLLFRRDETAIEAAQGPRRKGVPMKKETPDEYDEHHACSRLLIILVRALQCNQASSRVSVRAGQETLDCAYHHLDESESGYRFDDMHDERDVASDDDGADTEQLPV
;
A
#
# COMPACT_ATOMS: atom_id res chain seq x y z
N MET A 1 -26.37 30.83 -3.19
CA MET A 1 -26.37 29.36 -3.19
C MET A 1 -27.04 28.88 -4.47
N SER A 2 -26.29 28.27 -5.37
CA SER A 2 -26.83 27.32 -6.34
C SER A 2 -26.23 25.95 -5.99
N HIS A 3 -27.14 24.99 -5.85
CA HIS A 3 -26.97 23.64 -5.31
C HIS A 3 -25.92 22.83 -6.12
N PRO A 4 -25.15 21.90 -5.52
CA PRO A 4 -24.18 21.04 -6.23
C PRO A 4 -24.78 20.13 -7.33
N LEU A 5 -26.12 20.12 -7.47
CA LEU A 5 -26.86 19.58 -8.62
C LEU A 5 -26.61 20.36 -9.93
N SER A 6 -25.89 21.49 -9.91
CA SER A 6 -25.51 22.23 -11.12
C SER A 6 -24.37 21.57 -11.90
N ASN A 7 -23.51 20.76 -11.24
CA ASN A 7 -22.40 20.04 -11.88
C ASN A 7 -22.82 18.73 -12.56
N LEU A 8 -24.01 18.21 -12.22
CA LEU A 8 -24.73 17.16 -12.99
C LEU A 8 -24.99 17.55 -14.45
N ARG A 9 -24.82 18.84 -14.82
CA ARG A 9 -24.85 19.27 -16.22
C ARG A 9 -23.66 18.79 -17.05
N SER A 10 -22.55 18.41 -16.44
CA SER A 10 -21.35 17.94 -17.17
C SER A 10 -21.40 16.44 -17.48
N ALA A 11 -22.17 15.66 -16.70
CA ALA A 11 -22.54 14.30 -17.06
C ALA A 11 -23.49 14.23 -18.29
N ARG A 12 -24.06 15.37 -18.74
CA ARG A 12 -24.76 15.49 -20.03
C ARG A 12 -23.83 15.56 -21.25
N MET A 13 -22.55 15.22 -21.13
CA MET A 13 -21.64 15.19 -22.29
C MET A 13 -21.76 13.90 -23.12
N ALA A 14 -22.36 12.83 -22.58
CA ALA A 14 -22.92 11.78 -23.40
C ALA A 14 -24.30 12.25 -23.91
N PRO A 15 -24.62 12.11 -25.20
CA PRO A 15 -25.95 12.44 -25.70
C PRO A 15 -27.02 11.67 -24.90
N PRO A 16 -28.20 12.27 -24.62
CA PRO A 16 -29.25 11.61 -23.83
C PRO A 16 -29.64 10.23 -24.37
N GLU A 17 -29.44 9.98 -25.66
CA GLU A 17 -29.69 8.70 -26.33
C GLU A 17 -28.74 7.57 -25.89
N ALA A 18 -27.60 7.90 -25.26
CA ALA A 18 -26.57 6.95 -24.84
C ALA A 18 -26.68 6.53 -23.36
N ILE A 19 -27.66 7.08 -22.63
CA ILE A 19 -27.90 6.78 -21.22
C ILE A 19 -29.07 5.80 -21.12
N HIS A 20 -28.82 4.69 -20.46
CA HIS A 20 -29.77 3.61 -20.30
C HIS A 20 -29.99 3.30 -18.81
N THR A 21 -31.14 2.72 -18.47
CA THR A 21 -31.50 2.30 -17.11
C THR A 21 -31.72 0.80 -17.09
N ASP A 22 -31.04 0.09 -16.19
CA ASP A 22 -31.19 -1.36 -16.08
C ASP A 22 -32.51 -1.74 -15.41
N MET A 23 -32.84 -3.03 -15.41
CA MET A 23 -34.07 -3.55 -14.79
C MET A 23 -34.16 -3.30 -13.27
N LYS A 24 -33.07 -2.90 -12.61
CA LYS A 24 -33.00 -2.54 -11.19
C LYS A 24 -32.93 -1.02 -10.96
N GLY A 25 -33.02 -0.20 -12.01
CA GLY A 25 -32.98 1.27 -11.95
C GLY A 25 -31.58 1.89 -11.96
N GLY A 26 -30.52 1.11 -12.25
CA GLY A 26 -29.15 1.60 -12.36
C GLY A 26 -28.88 2.31 -13.69
N LEU A 27 -28.32 3.53 -13.63
CA LEU A 27 -27.92 4.32 -14.80
C LEU A 27 -26.61 3.79 -15.41
N HIS A 28 -26.57 3.69 -16.73
CA HIS A 28 -25.44 3.17 -17.47
C HIS A 28 -25.28 3.81 -18.85
N VAL A 29 -24.07 3.72 -19.43
CA VAL A 29 -23.69 4.38 -20.69
C VAL A 29 -23.16 3.36 -21.69
N ASP A 30 -23.58 3.48 -22.95
CA ASP A 30 -23.11 2.67 -24.09
C ASP A 30 -21.60 2.93 -24.35
N LEU A 31 -20.80 1.85 -24.35
CA LEU A 31 -19.36 1.90 -24.52
C LEU A 31 -18.94 2.45 -25.91
N GLU A 32 -19.72 2.17 -26.95
CA GLU A 32 -19.43 2.60 -28.32
C GLU A 32 -19.48 4.13 -28.42
N VAL A 33 -20.38 4.77 -27.68
CA VAL A 33 -20.52 6.23 -27.62
C VAL A 33 -19.32 6.86 -26.90
N LEU A 34 -18.86 6.24 -25.82
CA LEU A 34 -17.67 6.69 -25.08
C LEU A 34 -16.40 6.59 -25.93
N GLY A 35 -16.26 5.52 -26.70
CA GLY A 35 -15.16 5.33 -27.65
C GLY A 35 -15.12 6.42 -28.73
N LYS A 36 -16.28 6.82 -29.27
CA LYS A 36 -16.40 7.92 -30.25
C LYS A 36 -16.04 9.28 -29.65
N LEU A 37 -16.22 9.46 -28.35
CA LEU A 37 -15.83 10.66 -27.60
C LEU A 37 -14.37 10.63 -27.11
N GLY A 38 -13.62 9.55 -27.39
CA GLY A 38 -12.19 9.43 -27.06
C GLY A 38 -11.88 8.91 -25.67
N TYR A 39 -12.89 8.42 -24.92
CA TYR A 39 -12.69 7.81 -23.61
C TYR A 39 -12.24 6.36 -23.74
N LYS A 40 -11.25 5.96 -22.94
CA LYS A 40 -10.81 4.56 -22.79
C LYS A 40 -11.33 4.03 -21.46
N VAL A 41 -12.13 2.99 -21.50
CA VAL A 41 -12.68 2.35 -20.30
C VAL A 41 -12.03 0.98 -20.12
N PRO A 42 -11.54 0.63 -18.91
CA PRO A 42 -11.03 -0.71 -18.61
C PRO A 42 -12.13 -1.76 -18.79
N TRP A 43 -11.82 -2.89 -19.43
CA TRP A 43 -12.80 -3.94 -19.75
C TRP A 43 -13.43 -4.57 -18.50
N GLU A 44 -12.73 -4.51 -17.36
CA GLU A 44 -13.20 -4.96 -16.04
C GLU A 44 -14.37 -4.13 -15.49
N ALA A 45 -14.55 -2.90 -16.01
CA ALA A 45 -15.64 -2.00 -15.66
C ALA A 45 -16.83 -2.07 -16.64
N THR A 46 -16.76 -2.98 -17.62
CA THR A 46 -17.78 -3.17 -18.65
C THR A 46 -18.60 -4.44 -18.38
N TRP A 47 -19.86 -4.45 -18.81
CA TRP A 47 -20.63 -5.68 -18.96
C TRP A 47 -21.37 -5.68 -20.29
N THR A 48 -21.69 -6.88 -20.78
CA THR A 48 -22.51 -7.06 -21.97
C THR A 48 -23.97 -7.21 -21.54
N GLY A 49 -24.85 -6.35 -22.02
CA GLY A 49 -26.29 -6.48 -21.86
C GLY A 49 -26.86 -7.65 -22.68
N ASP A 50 -28.11 -8.01 -22.41
CA ASP A 50 -28.80 -9.14 -23.07
C ASP A 50 -28.94 -8.94 -24.59
N GLU A 51 -28.89 -7.68 -25.04
CA GLU A 51 -28.87 -7.23 -26.44
C GLU A 51 -27.49 -7.32 -27.12
N GLY A 52 -26.46 -7.79 -26.41
CA GLY A 52 -25.10 -7.90 -26.94
C GLY A 52 -24.32 -6.59 -26.99
N LYS A 53 -24.84 -5.50 -26.40
CA LYS A 53 -24.15 -4.21 -26.28
C LYS A 53 -23.32 -4.14 -25.00
N GLU A 54 -22.20 -3.43 -25.04
CA GLU A 54 -21.35 -3.21 -23.86
C GLU A 54 -21.71 -1.90 -23.15
N TYR A 55 -21.76 -1.97 -21.82
CA TYR A 55 -22.17 -0.86 -20.97
C TYR A 55 -21.21 -0.65 -19.81
N VAL A 56 -21.24 0.57 -19.27
CA VAL A 56 -20.51 0.97 -18.06
C VAL A 56 -21.46 1.67 -17.10
N HIS A 57 -21.36 1.40 -15.81
CA HIS A 57 -22.20 2.03 -14.82
C HIS A 57 -21.85 3.52 -14.74
N LEU A 58 -22.84 4.40 -14.73
CA LEU A 58 -22.60 5.85 -14.78
C LEU A 58 -21.78 6.33 -13.57
N GLY A 59 -22.01 5.76 -12.38
CA GLY A 59 -21.21 6.04 -11.19
C GLY A 59 -19.75 5.57 -11.29
N VAL A 60 -19.45 4.65 -12.19
CA VAL A 60 -18.08 4.16 -12.46
C VAL A 60 -17.35 5.12 -13.41
N LEU A 61 -18.02 5.72 -14.41
CA LEU A 61 -17.41 6.72 -15.31
C LEU A 61 -17.02 8.04 -14.63
N GLU A 62 -17.82 8.50 -13.66
CA GLU A 62 -17.56 9.74 -12.93
C GLU A 62 -16.33 9.62 -12.00
N ILE A 63 -16.12 8.42 -11.43
CA ILE A 63 -15.01 8.07 -10.54
C ILE A 63 -13.74 7.71 -11.33
N LEU A 64 -13.86 6.86 -12.37
CA LEU A 64 -12.72 6.38 -13.16
C LEU A 64 -12.02 7.49 -13.97
N SER A 65 -12.69 8.61 -14.25
CA SER A 65 -12.10 9.69 -15.05
C SER A 65 -11.19 10.64 -14.25
N ARG A 66 -11.21 10.59 -12.90
CA ARG A 66 -10.49 11.57 -12.06
C ARG A 66 -9.72 10.97 -10.89
N THR A 67 -10.15 9.83 -10.34
CA THR A 67 -9.48 9.22 -9.19
C THR A 67 -8.74 7.94 -9.59
N ARG A 68 -7.58 7.70 -8.99
CA ARG A 68 -6.87 6.41 -9.05
C ARG A 68 -7.33 5.44 -7.95
N ALA A 69 -8.21 5.89 -7.05
CA ALA A 69 -8.78 5.08 -6.00
C ALA A 69 -9.90 4.20 -6.57
N LEU A 70 -9.93 2.92 -6.18
CA LEU A 70 -10.82 1.91 -6.73
C LEU A 70 -12.12 1.75 -5.92
N GLN A 71 -12.15 2.20 -4.66
CA GLN A 71 -13.30 1.99 -3.76
C GLN A 71 -13.38 3.09 -2.69
N ILE A 72 -13.78 4.30 -3.12
CA ILE A 72 -13.87 5.49 -2.25
C ILE A 72 -14.86 5.28 -1.10
N GLU A 73 -16.01 4.64 -1.35
CA GLU A 73 -16.99 4.34 -0.31
C GLU A 73 -16.71 2.97 0.33
N PRO A 74 -16.73 2.85 1.66
CA PRO A 74 -16.43 1.58 2.33
C PRO A 74 -17.54 0.54 2.10
N ARG A 75 -17.16 -0.65 1.63
CA ARG A 75 -18.03 -1.82 1.47
C ARG A 75 -18.08 -2.64 2.75
N PHE A 76 -18.84 -2.16 3.75
CA PHE A 76 -18.90 -2.78 5.08
C PHE A 76 -19.36 -4.25 5.05
N GLU A 77 -20.15 -4.63 4.07
CA GLU A 77 -20.63 -5.99 3.82
C GLU A 77 -19.51 -6.98 3.47
N LEU A 78 -18.36 -6.48 2.99
CA LEU A 78 -17.20 -7.31 2.64
C LEU A 78 -16.21 -7.48 3.80
N VAL A 79 -16.46 -6.85 4.95
CA VAL A 79 -15.55 -6.92 6.09
C VAL A 79 -15.56 -8.32 6.69
N THR A 80 -14.42 -9.01 6.57
CA THR A 80 -14.16 -10.32 7.18
C THR A 80 -13.55 -10.16 8.58
N SER A 81 -13.47 -11.27 9.34
CA SER A 81 -12.82 -11.25 10.66
C SER A 81 -11.32 -10.89 10.60
N ILE A 82 -10.67 -11.17 9.47
CA ILE A 82 -9.26 -10.83 9.21
C ILE A 82 -9.26 -9.94 7.97
N ILE A 83 -8.60 -8.80 8.05
CA ILE A 83 -8.42 -7.86 6.93
C ILE A 83 -6.94 -7.53 6.78
N ALA A 84 -6.53 -7.08 5.60
CA ALA A 84 -5.20 -6.49 5.39
C ALA A 84 -5.32 -5.01 5.06
N LEU A 85 -4.32 -4.25 5.48
CA LEU A 85 -4.24 -2.79 5.31
C LEU A 85 -2.83 -2.40 4.89
N ASP A 86 -2.76 -1.43 3.98
CA ASP A 86 -1.52 -0.79 3.57
C ASP A 86 -1.78 0.70 3.26
N CYS A 87 -0.82 1.58 3.56
CA CYS A 87 -0.88 3.00 3.28
C CYS A 87 0.29 3.47 2.41
N GLU A 88 -0.04 4.30 1.43
CA GLU A 88 0.95 5.21 0.85
C GLU A 88 0.96 6.53 1.63
N PHE A 89 2.13 7.14 1.78
CA PHE A 89 2.29 8.33 2.61
C PHE A 89 2.42 9.61 1.78
N GLN A 90 1.85 10.69 2.30
CA GLN A 90 2.27 12.06 1.96
C GLN A 90 3.11 12.65 3.12
N LYS A 91 3.78 13.77 2.89
CA LYS A 91 4.61 14.45 3.89
C LYS A 91 3.96 15.75 4.36
N VAL A 92 4.28 16.16 5.56
CA VAL A 92 3.97 17.50 6.08
C VAL A 92 5.18 18.05 6.79
N TYR A 93 5.60 19.26 6.44
CA TYR A 93 6.57 20.00 7.21
C TYR A 93 5.88 20.63 8.41
N VAL A 94 6.39 20.40 9.62
CA VAL A 94 5.84 20.96 10.86
C VAL A 94 6.83 21.99 11.40
N GLU A 95 6.46 23.27 11.34
CA GLU A 95 7.35 24.38 11.69
C GLU A 95 7.84 24.30 13.13
N ALA A 96 6.93 24.04 14.08
CA ALA A 96 7.24 23.92 15.50
C ALA A 96 8.29 22.83 15.81
N LEU A 97 8.42 21.83 14.93
CA LEU A 97 9.37 20.73 15.08
C LEU A 97 10.52 20.79 14.08
N ARG A 98 10.51 21.77 13.18
CA ARG A 98 11.47 21.98 12.09
C ARG A 98 11.80 20.71 11.30
N LYS A 99 10.80 19.84 11.09
CA LYS A 99 10.98 18.55 10.43
C LYS A 99 9.77 18.11 9.63
N HIS A 100 10.01 17.21 8.68
CA HIS A 100 8.95 16.50 7.97
C HIS A 100 8.40 15.34 8.79
N GLN A 101 7.09 15.13 8.68
CA GLN A 101 6.38 13.97 9.20
C GLN A 101 5.60 13.29 8.09
N HIS A 102 5.38 11.99 8.24
CA HIS A 102 4.50 11.22 7.38
C HIS A 102 3.07 11.33 7.86
N ARG A 103 2.14 11.32 6.91
CA ARG A 103 0.70 11.25 7.15
C ARG A 103 0.05 10.45 6.02
N VAL A 104 -1.19 10.01 6.21
CA VAL A 104 -1.90 9.16 5.23
C VAL A 104 -2.03 9.90 3.89
N GLY A 105 -1.54 9.31 2.80
CA GLY A 105 -1.74 9.80 1.44
C GLY A 105 -2.82 9.00 0.72
N ARG A 106 -2.67 7.67 0.70
CA ARG A 106 -3.66 6.70 0.24
C ARG A 106 -3.76 5.59 1.28
N ILE A 107 -4.95 5.05 1.48
CA ILE A 107 -5.15 3.84 2.27
C ILE A 107 -5.94 2.83 1.46
N SER A 108 -5.51 1.58 1.50
CA SER A 108 -6.26 0.46 0.95
C SER A 108 -6.45 -0.62 2.00
N ILE A 109 -7.67 -1.14 2.08
CA ILE A 109 -8.05 -2.23 2.97
C ILE A 109 -8.70 -3.32 2.12
N VAL A 110 -8.23 -4.55 2.27
CA VAL A 110 -8.80 -5.72 1.61
C VAL A 110 -9.26 -6.75 2.64
N ASN A 111 -10.26 -7.53 2.27
CA ASN A 111 -10.74 -8.63 3.08
C ASN A 111 -9.84 -9.88 2.92
N TYR A 112 -10.16 -10.95 3.65
CA TYR A 112 -9.41 -12.21 3.61
C TYR A 112 -9.34 -12.87 2.21
N PHE A 113 -10.27 -12.51 1.33
CA PHE A 113 -10.40 -13.05 -0.03
C PHE A 113 -9.89 -12.07 -1.10
N ASP A 114 -9.04 -11.11 -0.73
CA ASP A 114 -8.44 -10.09 -1.61
C ASP A 114 -9.43 -9.09 -2.25
N GLN A 115 -10.68 -9.04 -1.76
CA GLN A 115 -11.67 -8.07 -2.20
C GLN A 115 -11.47 -6.73 -1.49
N ILE A 116 -11.50 -5.64 -2.23
CA ILE A 116 -11.27 -4.28 -1.71
C ILE A 116 -12.44 -3.85 -0.83
N ILE A 117 -12.22 -3.62 0.46
CA ILE A 117 -13.23 -3.04 1.35
C ILE A 117 -13.27 -1.53 1.15
N TYR A 118 -12.09 -0.91 1.11
CA TYR A 118 -11.93 0.54 1.09
C TYR A 118 -10.61 0.87 0.40
N ASP A 119 -10.61 1.84 -0.51
CA ASP A 119 -9.42 2.35 -1.17
C ASP A 119 -9.65 3.82 -1.52
N VAL A 120 -8.91 4.72 -0.87
CA VAL A 120 -9.16 6.17 -0.96
C VAL A 120 -7.90 6.98 -0.73
N PHE A 121 -7.82 8.16 -1.35
CA PHE A 121 -6.83 9.18 -1.03
C PHE A 121 -7.32 10.11 0.08
N ALA A 122 -6.41 10.57 0.93
CA ALA A 122 -6.73 11.43 2.06
C ALA A 122 -6.14 12.83 1.87
N TYR A 123 -6.96 13.86 2.07
CA TYR A 123 -6.50 15.24 2.16
C TYR A 123 -6.66 15.79 3.58
N TYR A 124 -5.91 16.85 3.86
CA TYR A 124 -5.91 17.56 5.12
C TYR A 124 -6.31 19.01 4.83
N ASP A 125 -7.16 19.57 5.69
CA ASP A 125 -7.44 21.01 5.65
C ASP A 125 -6.17 21.81 5.98
N GLU A 126 -6.23 23.12 5.76
CA GLU A 126 -5.13 24.01 6.12
C GLU A 126 -4.93 24.01 7.64
N GLU A 127 -3.71 23.68 8.07
CA GLU A 127 -3.32 23.61 9.48
C GLU A 127 -2.22 24.66 9.74
N PRO A 128 -2.40 25.57 10.71
CA PRO A 128 -1.40 26.59 11.03
C PRO A 128 -0.02 25.98 11.37
N GLY A 129 1.05 26.55 10.80
CA GLY A 129 2.42 26.08 11.02
C GLY A 129 2.75 24.72 10.38
N LYS A 130 1.90 24.24 9.46
CA LYS A 130 2.12 23.01 8.70
C LYS A 130 2.05 23.28 7.20
N THR A 131 2.99 22.71 6.45
CA THR A 131 3.04 22.83 4.99
C THR A 131 3.05 21.46 4.36
N ILE A 132 2.11 21.21 3.46
CA ILE A 132 1.99 19.93 2.75
C ILE A 132 3.19 19.76 1.83
N ALA A 133 3.76 18.56 1.80
CA ALA A 133 4.81 18.16 0.88
C ALA A 133 4.52 16.75 0.34
N LEU A 134 5.02 16.44 -0.84
CA LEU A 134 4.99 15.07 -1.35
C LEU A 134 6.34 14.38 -1.16
N PRO A 135 6.36 13.05 -1.11
CA PRO A 135 7.58 12.30 -1.31
C PRO A 135 8.22 12.63 -2.68
N PRO A 136 9.54 12.45 -2.82
CA PRO A 136 10.22 12.64 -4.10
C PRO A 136 9.55 11.83 -5.22
N ALA A 137 9.18 12.50 -6.32
CA ALA A 137 8.42 11.88 -7.40
C ALA A 137 9.15 10.71 -8.07
N ASN A 138 10.48 10.71 -8.06
CA ASN A 138 11.32 9.64 -8.61
C ASN A 138 11.25 8.33 -7.82
N LEU A 139 10.63 8.32 -6.64
CA LEU A 139 10.43 7.11 -5.84
C LEU A 139 9.11 6.40 -6.15
N ASN A 140 8.25 6.97 -7.01
CA ASN A 140 6.98 6.39 -7.45
C ASN A 140 6.13 5.78 -6.31
N LEU A 141 6.02 6.50 -5.20
CA LEU A 141 5.36 6.05 -3.95
C LEU A 141 3.83 6.18 -3.97
N GLY A 142 3.19 5.99 -5.13
CA GLY A 142 1.73 5.81 -5.16
C GLY A 142 0.85 7.05 -4.93
N VAL A 143 1.41 8.24 -4.62
CA VAL A 143 0.66 9.45 -4.23
C VAL A 143 1.20 10.70 -4.91
N TYR A 144 0.32 11.41 -5.65
CA TYR A 144 0.63 12.67 -6.32
C TYR A 144 -0.35 13.78 -5.92
N TRP A 145 0.01 15.02 -6.23
CA TRP A 145 -0.79 16.21 -5.87
C TRP A 145 -2.22 16.13 -6.37
N ARG A 146 -2.41 15.59 -7.58
CA ARG A 146 -3.74 15.43 -8.19
C ARG A 146 -4.61 14.47 -7.40
N ASP A 147 -4.04 13.43 -6.80
CA ASP A 147 -4.81 12.43 -6.07
C ASP A 147 -5.32 12.96 -4.73
N LEU A 148 -4.68 13.99 -4.19
CA LEU A 148 -5.03 14.62 -2.92
C LEU A 148 -6.12 15.70 -3.08
N TRP A 149 -6.62 15.93 -4.29
CA TRP A 149 -7.66 16.94 -4.52
C TRP A 149 -9.06 16.38 -4.26
N PRO A 150 -9.91 17.08 -3.48
CA PRO A 150 -11.29 16.66 -3.23
C PRO A 150 -12.09 16.42 -4.52
N GLU A 151 -11.83 17.21 -5.57
CA GLU A 151 -12.49 17.10 -6.88
C GLU A 151 -12.10 15.82 -7.64
N ASN A 152 -11.02 15.16 -7.21
CA ASN A 152 -10.54 13.87 -7.69
C ASN A 152 -10.85 12.73 -6.70
N GLY A 153 -11.84 12.92 -5.81
CA GLY A 153 -12.33 11.88 -4.91
C GLY A 153 -11.51 11.68 -3.64
N ALA A 154 -10.52 12.54 -3.36
CA ALA A 154 -9.86 12.55 -2.06
C ALA A 154 -10.87 12.89 -0.95
N ARG A 155 -10.77 12.20 0.18
CA ARG A 155 -11.64 12.42 1.35
C ARG A 155 -10.88 13.15 2.46
N PRO A 156 -11.56 13.98 3.28
CA PRO A 156 -10.91 14.61 4.42
C PRO A 156 -10.46 13.52 5.39
N ILE A 157 -9.27 13.69 5.99
CA ILE A 157 -8.68 12.68 6.87
C ILE A 157 -9.63 12.24 8.00
N SER A 158 -10.44 13.15 8.55
CA SER A 158 -11.42 12.85 9.59
C SER A 158 -12.46 11.80 9.16
N GLU A 159 -12.92 11.87 7.91
CA GLU A 159 -13.83 10.90 7.31
C GLU A 159 -13.11 9.57 7.09
N VAL A 160 -11.88 9.62 6.55
CA VAL A 160 -11.05 8.44 6.30
C VAL A 160 -10.80 7.67 7.60
N GLU A 161 -10.35 8.34 8.66
CA GLU A 161 -10.12 7.72 9.97
C GLU A 161 -11.41 7.15 10.57
N ASN A 162 -12.54 7.83 10.41
CA ASN A 162 -13.82 7.33 10.89
C ASN A 162 -14.24 6.04 10.16
N ASN A 163 -14.08 5.99 8.84
CA ASN A 163 -14.36 4.80 8.04
C ASN A 163 -13.42 3.65 8.41
N VAL A 164 -12.12 3.92 8.54
CA VAL A 164 -11.10 2.93 8.97
C VAL A 164 -11.45 2.39 10.36
N ARG A 165 -11.73 3.25 11.34
CA ARG A 165 -12.14 2.84 12.70
C ARG A 165 -13.38 1.96 12.68
N ASN A 166 -14.36 2.28 11.83
CA ASN A 166 -15.59 1.50 11.68
C ASN A 166 -15.34 0.14 11.04
N ILE A 167 -14.43 0.05 10.06
CA ILE A 167 -14.00 -1.23 9.48
C ILE A 167 -13.27 -2.07 10.53
N LEU A 168 -12.31 -1.48 11.25
CA LEU A 168 -11.53 -2.17 12.29
C LEU A 168 -12.42 -2.72 13.41
N ARG A 169 -13.46 -1.98 13.83
CA ARG A 169 -14.44 -2.45 14.84
C ARG A 169 -15.22 -3.70 14.41
N ARG A 170 -15.32 -3.97 13.11
CA ARG A 170 -16.01 -5.15 12.54
C ARG A 170 -15.05 -6.32 12.33
N ALA A 171 -13.75 -6.04 12.21
CA ALA A 171 -12.70 -7.05 12.12
C ALA A 171 -12.22 -7.46 13.53
N LYS A 172 -11.51 -8.59 13.58
CA LYS A 172 -10.80 -9.08 14.79
C LYS A 172 -9.29 -8.88 14.65
N ILE A 173 -8.79 -9.05 13.44
CA ILE A 173 -7.36 -8.99 13.12
C ILE A 173 -7.15 -8.06 11.92
N VAL A 174 -6.16 -7.17 12.03
CA VAL A 174 -5.59 -6.43 10.91
C VAL A 174 -4.19 -6.96 10.63
N VAL A 175 -3.94 -7.28 9.37
CA VAL A 175 -2.67 -7.77 8.86
C VAL A 175 -1.99 -6.64 8.08
N GLY A 176 -0.70 -6.44 8.28
CA GLY A 176 0.11 -5.54 7.46
C GLY A 176 1.52 -6.07 7.24
N HIS A 177 2.35 -5.27 6.59
CA HIS A 177 3.77 -5.52 6.40
C HIS A 177 4.55 -4.30 6.85
N ALA A 178 5.31 -4.40 7.95
CA ALA A 178 5.84 -3.24 8.67
C ALA A 178 4.74 -2.28 9.18
N ILE A 179 3.60 -2.85 9.60
CA ILE A 179 2.33 -2.16 9.87
C ILE A 179 2.40 -1.07 10.94
N ALA A 180 3.42 -1.09 11.79
CA ALA A 180 3.68 -0.01 12.75
C ALA A 180 3.84 1.35 12.05
N ASN A 181 4.39 1.37 10.82
CA ASN A 181 4.51 2.59 10.02
C ASN A 181 3.16 3.11 9.53
N ASP A 182 2.24 2.23 9.17
CA ASP A 182 0.88 2.57 8.78
C ASP A 182 0.08 3.07 9.98
N ILE A 183 0.20 2.42 11.14
CA ILE A 183 -0.56 2.80 12.32
C ILE A 183 -0.15 4.19 12.85
N LYS A 184 1.16 4.51 12.83
CA LYS A 184 1.68 5.76 13.43
C LYS A 184 1.17 7.04 12.74
N VAL A 185 0.67 6.95 11.52
CA VAL A 185 0.20 8.11 10.73
C VAL A 185 -1.27 8.45 10.96
N PHE A 186 -1.96 7.67 11.80
CA PHE A 186 -3.34 7.92 12.21
C PHE A 186 -3.38 8.58 13.59
N SER A 187 -4.50 9.27 13.86
CA SER A 187 -4.80 9.80 15.18
C SER A 187 -4.93 8.68 16.22
N GLU A 188 -4.65 9.04 17.47
CA GLU A 188 -4.79 8.13 18.61
C GLU A 188 -6.21 7.51 18.65
N GLY A 189 -6.29 6.21 18.94
CA GLY A 189 -7.55 5.50 19.06
C GLY A 189 -8.16 4.92 17.78
N VAL A 190 -7.60 5.19 16.59
CA VAL A 190 -8.10 4.58 15.33
C VAL A 190 -7.94 3.06 15.34
N PHE A 191 -6.76 2.58 15.76
CA PHE A 191 -6.41 1.15 15.83
C PHE A 191 -6.62 0.54 17.22
N ASP A 192 -7.46 1.15 18.06
CA ASP A 192 -7.75 0.58 19.38
C ASP A 192 -8.50 -0.74 19.26
N ARG A 193 -8.13 -1.70 20.11
CA ARG A 193 -8.82 -3.00 20.30
C ARG A 193 -8.78 -3.95 19.10
N ILE A 194 -8.03 -3.65 18.04
CA ILE A 194 -7.76 -4.60 16.96
C ILE A 194 -6.49 -5.40 17.27
N ALA A 195 -6.51 -6.70 16.99
CA ALA A 195 -5.28 -7.49 17.04
C ALA A 195 -4.48 -7.26 15.75
N VAL A 196 -3.17 -7.04 15.88
CA VAL A 196 -2.29 -6.76 14.74
C VAL A 196 -1.46 -7.99 14.40
N ARG A 197 -1.29 -8.28 13.11
CA ARG A 197 -0.32 -9.25 12.59
C ARG A 197 0.58 -8.58 11.57
N ASP A 198 1.88 -8.73 11.77
CA ASP A 198 2.88 -8.16 10.88
C ASP A 198 3.63 -9.28 10.17
N THR A 199 3.41 -9.37 8.85
CA THR A 199 4.06 -10.36 7.99
C THR A 199 5.57 -10.17 7.90
N GLN A 200 6.07 -8.94 8.09
CA GLN A 200 7.50 -8.65 8.08
C GLN A 200 8.22 -9.27 9.29
N LEU A 201 7.50 -9.45 10.41
CA LEU A 201 8.06 -10.01 11.65
C LEU A 201 8.12 -11.54 11.66
N HIS A 202 7.62 -12.22 10.64
CA HIS A 202 7.61 -13.67 10.55
C HIS A 202 9.05 -14.24 10.45
N GLU A 203 9.47 -14.94 11.50
CA GLU A 203 10.85 -15.40 11.71
C GLU A 203 11.45 -16.23 10.56
N PRO A 204 10.75 -17.25 9.99
CA PRO A 204 11.26 -17.97 8.82
C PRO A 204 11.64 -17.06 7.65
N TRP A 205 10.80 -16.09 7.30
CA TRP A 205 11.08 -15.18 6.18
C TRP A 205 12.18 -14.18 6.51
N ARG A 206 12.28 -13.73 7.78
CA ARG A 206 13.38 -12.87 8.21
C ARG A 206 14.74 -13.55 8.08
N LYS A 207 14.82 -14.84 8.40
CA LYS A 207 16.06 -15.62 8.29
C LYS A 207 16.43 -15.93 6.85
N GLU A 208 15.44 -16.25 6.02
CA GLU A 208 15.67 -16.70 4.64
C GLU A 208 15.84 -15.54 3.65
N TYR A 209 15.07 -14.45 3.80
CA TYR A 209 15.00 -13.35 2.84
C TYR A 209 15.47 -11.99 3.40
N GLY A 210 15.84 -11.93 4.69
CA GLY A 210 16.44 -10.73 5.27
C GLY A 210 17.88 -10.55 4.80
N LYS A 211 18.26 -9.32 4.39
CA LYS A 211 19.63 -9.02 3.94
C LYS A 211 20.67 -9.14 5.09
N ALA A 212 20.24 -9.00 6.35
CA ALA A 212 21.03 -9.19 7.58
C ALA A 212 20.08 -9.29 8.80
N PRO A 213 20.55 -9.62 10.02
CA PRO A 213 19.70 -9.69 11.21
C PRO A 213 18.88 -8.42 11.51
N ARG A 214 19.37 -7.25 11.08
CA ARG A 214 18.70 -5.95 11.20
C ARG A 214 17.91 -5.52 9.96
N HIS A 215 18.11 -6.17 8.81
CA HIS A 215 17.42 -5.84 7.57
C HIS A 215 16.26 -6.81 7.35
N LEU A 216 15.07 -6.37 7.79
CA LEU A 216 13.83 -7.09 7.57
C LEU A 216 13.53 -7.18 6.06
N PRO A 217 12.94 -8.29 5.58
CA PRO A 217 12.63 -8.45 4.16
C PRO A 217 11.61 -7.40 3.71
N LYS A 218 11.79 -6.83 2.51
CA LYS A 218 10.77 -5.94 1.91
C LYS A 218 9.61 -6.78 1.37
N LEU A 219 8.43 -6.19 1.28
CA LEU A 219 7.23 -6.86 0.74
C LEU A 219 7.44 -7.39 -0.68
N ALA A 220 8.02 -6.58 -1.58
CA ALA A 220 8.32 -6.98 -2.96
C ALA A 220 9.21 -8.24 -3.05
N VAL A 221 10.16 -8.40 -2.13
CA VAL A 221 11.02 -9.60 -2.06
C VAL A 221 10.18 -10.83 -1.75
N LEU A 222 9.37 -10.76 -0.69
CA LEU A 222 8.54 -11.87 -0.28
C LEU A 222 7.50 -12.21 -1.35
N ALA A 223 6.88 -11.21 -1.97
CA ALA A 223 5.93 -11.41 -3.06
C ALA A 223 6.59 -12.12 -4.25
N CYS A 224 7.79 -11.70 -4.64
CA CYS A 224 8.53 -12.31 -5.75
C CYS A 224 8.88 -13.79 -5.46
N TYR A 225 9.50 -14.06 -4.30
CA TYR A 225 9.99 -15.40 -3.99
C TYR A 225 8.88 -16.38 -3.57
N LEU A 226 7.94 -15.94 -2.74
CA LEU A 226 6.93 -16.81 -2.12
C LEU A 226 5.63 -16.86 -2.91
N LEU A 227 5.24 -15.76 -3.55
CA LEU A 227 3.99 -15.67 -4.30
C LEU A 227 4.17 -15.71 -5.82
N ARG A 228 5.42 -15.63 -6.32
CA ARG A 228 5.73 -15.50 -7.76
C ARG A 228 5.02 -14.30 -8.40
N LYS A 229 4.94 -13.20 -7.65
CA LYS A 229 4.35 -11.94 -8.10
C LYS A 229 5.38 -10.84 -8.06
N HIS A 230 5.51 -10.12 -9.16
CA HIS A 230 6.21 -8.86 -9.21
C HIS A 230 5.22 -7.76 -8.83
N ILE A 231 5.54 -6.99 -7.79
CA ILE A 231 4.74 -5.89 -7.26
C ILE A 231 5.64 -4.68 -7.09
N GLN A 232 5.07 -3.48 -6.94
CA GLN A 232 5.84 -2.23 -6.78
C GLN A 232 6.81 -1.96 -7.96
N GLY A 233 6.42 -2.36 -9.17
CA GLY A 233 7.26 -2.27 -10.37
C GLY A 233 7.41 -0.85 -10.90
N ASP A 234 6.38 -0.36 -11.60
CA ASP A 234 6.38 1.01 -12.14
C ASP A 234 6.03 2.05 -11.07
N GLU A 235 5.03 1.74 -10.24
CA GLU A 235 4.56 2.56 -9.14
C GLU A 235 4.08 1.68 -7.98
N HIS A 236 4.25 2.17 -6.75
CA HIS A 236 3.64 1.57 -5.58
C HIS A 236 2.11 1.68 -5.62
N SER A 237 1.44 0.62 -5.18
CA SER A 237 -0.01 0.58 -5.05
C SER A 237 -0.37 -0.09 -3.74
N SER A 238 -0.90 0.69 -2.80
CA SER A 238 -1.41 0.16 -1.54
C SER A 238 -2.46 -0.95 -1.71
N VAL A 239 -3.20 -0.99 -2.82
CA VAL A 239 -4.12 -2.11 -3.12
C VAL A 239 -3.35 -3.39 -3.43
N GLU A 240 -2.32 -3.29 -4.28
CA GLU A 240 -1.46 -4.43 -4.62
C GLU A 240 -0.74 -4.94 -3.37
N ASP A 241 -0.22 -4.02 -2.55
CA ASP A 241 0.56 -4.32 -1.36
C ASP A 241 -0.30 -4.93 -0.24
N ALA A 242 -1.51 -4.41 -0.01
CA ALA A 242 -2.46 -5.01 0.93
C ALA A 242 -2.87 -6.43 0.51
N ARG A 243 -3.05 -6.68 -0.80
CA ARG A 243 -3.35 -8.02 -1.33
C ARG A 243 -2.17 -8.98 -1.20
N ALA A 244 -0.96 -8.52 -1.54
CA ALA A 244 0.25 -9.31 -1.38
C ALA A 244 0.46 -9.68 0.10
N THR A 245 0.24 -8.73 1.01
CA THR A 245 0.28 -8.94 2.45
C THR A 245 -0.74 -9.98 2.92
N MET A 246 -1.99 -9.90 2.46
CA MET A 246 -3.02 -10.90 2.80
C MET A 246 -2.66 -12.29 2.26
N LEU A 247 -2.12 -12.38 1.03
CA LEU A 247 -1.65 -13.63 0.44
C LEU A 247 -0.49 -14.25 1.25
N LEU A 248 0.48 -13.43 1.67
CA LEU A 248 1.57 -13.88 2.55
C LEU A 248 1.03 -14.38 3.88
N PHE A 249 0.13 -13.63 4.52
CA PHE A 249 -0.48 -14.06 5.78
C PHE A 249 -1.18 -15.41 5.63
N ARG A 250 -2.05 -15.59 4.62
CA ARG A 250 -2.74 -16.86 4.37
C ARG A 250 -1.79 -18.03 4.11
N ARG A 251 -0.64 -17.76 3.47
CA ARG A 251 0.36 -18.80 3.19
C ARG A 251 0.92 -19.44 4.46
N ASP A 252 1.11 -18.66 5.52
CA ASP A 252 1.69 -19.15 6.78
C ASP A 252 0.89 -18.71 8.03
N GLU A 253 -0.43 -18.68 7.87
CA GLU A 253 -1.37 -18.15 8.85
C GLU A 253 -1.22 -18.85 10.20
N THR A 254 -1.06 -20.17 10.18
CA THR A 254 -0.93 -20.97 11.41
C THR A 254 0.31 -20.59 12.20
N ALA A 255 1.47 -20.41 11.54
CA ALA A 255 2.70 -20.05 12.23
C ALA A 255 2.69 -18.59 12.71
N ILE A 256 2.13 -17.67 11.90
CA ILE A 256 1.98 -16.26 12.27
C ILE A 256 1.05 -16.12 13.48
N GLU A 257 -0.11 -16.79 13.49
CA GLU A 257 -1.04 -16.78 14.63
C GLU A 257 -0.41 -17.43 15.87
N ALA A 258 0.37 -18.51 15.72
CA ALA A 258 1.06 -19.13 16.85
C ALA A 258 2.09 -18.19 17.50
N ALA A 259 2.81 -17.41 16.68
CA ALA A 259 3.86 -16.50 17.15
C ALA A 259 3.33 -15.15 17.66
N GLN A 260 2.32 -14.58 16.98
CA GLN A 260 1.84 -13.22 17.20
C GLN A 260 0.43 -13.16 17.82
N GLY A 261 -0.26 -14.29 17.91
CA GLY A 261 -1.55 -14.40 18.56
C GLY A 261 -1.48 -14.34 20.08
N PRO A 262 -2.63 -14.32 20.76
CA PRO A 262 -2.68 -14.32 22.22
C PRO A 262 -1.97 -15.57 22.75
N ARG A 263 -1.00 -15.37 23.67
CA ARG A 263 -0.29 -16.49 24.31
C ARG A 263 -1.31 -17.39 25.01
N ARG A 264 -1.48 -18.62 24.54
CA ARG A 264 -2.23 -19.65 25.27
C ARG A 264 -1.49 -19.90 26.59
N LYS A 265 -2.15 -19.66 27.74
CA LYS A 265 -1.59 -20.05 29.03
C LYS A 265 -1.50 -21.59 29.08
N GLY A 266 -0.27 -22.11 29.08
CA GLY A 266 0.07 -23.46 29.54
C GLY A 266 -0.33 -24.62 28.62
N VAL A 267 0.52 -24.95 27.65
CA VAL A 267 0.82 -26.34 27.27
C VAL A 267 2.34 -26.41 27.05
N PRO A 268 3.09 -27.30 27.73
CA PRO A 268 4.52 -27.40 27.51
C PRO A 268 4.79 -27.99 26.11
N MET A 269 5.41 -27.20 25.23
CA MET A 269 5.97 -27.72 23.98
C MET A 269 7.15 -28.64 24.31
N LYS A 270 7.15 -29.85 23.76
CA LYS A 270 8.36 -30.69 23.69
C LYS A 270 9.42 -29.92 22.89
N LYS A 271 10.59 -29.73 23.49
CA LYS A 271 11.78 -29.25 22.77
C LYS A 271 12.25 -30.38 21.86
N GLU A 272 12.10 -30.23 20.55
CA GLU A 272 12.91 -30.99 19.60
C GLU A 272 14.26 -30.26 19.46
N THR A 273 15.34 -31.02 19.57
CA THR A 273 16.72 -30.52 19.46
C THR A 273 17.02 -30.15 18.01
N PRO A 274 17.72 -29.05 17.72
CA PRO A 274 18.12 -28.72 16.37
C PRO A 274 19.20 -29.70 15.89
N ASP A 275 18.96 -30.36 14.77
CA ASP A 275 20.01 -31.05 14.02
C ASP A 275 21.04 -30.05 13.50
N GLU A 276 22.28 -30.50 13.48
CA GLU A 276 23.51 -29.79 13.18
C GLU A 276 23.47 -29.13 11.78
N TYR A 277 23.65 -27.81 11.73
CA TYR A 277 23.65 -27.03 10.48
C TYR A 277 24.99 -27.21 9.74
N ASP A 278 24.96 -27.88 8.58
CA ASP A 278 26.12 -28.08 7.69
C ASP A 278 26.25 -26.93 6.67
N GLU A 279 27.34 -26.15 6.80
CA GLU A 279 27.68 -24.99 5.93
C GLU A 279 27.86 -25.39 4.45
N HIS A 280 28.06 -26.67 4.13
CA HIS A 280 28.29 -27.14 2.76
C HIS A 280 27.02 -27.13 1.88
N HIS A 281 25.83 -26.94 2.46
CA HIS A 281 24.55 -26.90 1.74
C HIS A 281 24.22 -25.54 1.10
N ALA A 282 24.83 -24.44 1.53
CA ALA A 282 24.54 -23.10 1.00
C ALA A 282 25.01 -22.93 -0.45
N CYS A 283 26.19 -23.48 -0.78
CA CYS A 283 26.78 -23.37 -2.12
C CYS A 283 26.06 -24.26 -3.16
N SER A 284 25.57 -25.43 -2.73
CA SER A 284 24.77 -26.33 -3.59
C SER A 284 23.35 -25.80 -3.83
N ARG A 285 22.80 -25.00 -2.91
CA ARG A 285 21.44 -24.43 -3.01
C ARG A 285 21.34 -23.26 -3.98
N LEU A 286 22.35 -22.39 -4.05
CA LEU A 286 22.45 -21.36 -5.08
C LEU A 286 22.49 -21.97 -6.49
N LEU A 287 23.19 -23.10 -6.64
CA LEU A 287 23.23 -23.84 -7.90
C LEU A 287 21.86 -24.47 -8.26
N ILE A 288 21.11 -24.97 -7.27
CA ILE A 288 19.75 -25.48 -7.48
C ILE A 288 18.76 -24.36 -7.87
N ILE A 289 18.90 -23.17 -7.28
CA ILE A 289 18.09 -22.00 -7.63
C ILE A 289 18.40 -21.57 -9.08
N LEU A 290 19.68 -21.54 -9.47
CA LEU A 290 20.10 -21.21 -10.84
C LEU A 290 19.62 -22.26 -11.86
N VAL A 291 19.75 -23.55 -11.54
CA VAL A 291 19.33 -24.66 -12.42
C VAL A 291 17.81 -24.70 -12.59
N ARG A 292 17.04 -24.38 -11.54
CA ARG A 292 15.56 -24.31 -11.62
C ARG A 292 15.09 -23.07 -12.38
N ALA A 293 15.80 -21.95 -12.29
CA ALA A 293 15.53 -20.77 -13.11
C ALA A 293 15.76 -21.05 -14.61
N LEU A 294 16.81 -21.81 -14.96
CA LEU A 294 17.11 -22.21 -16.34
C LEU A 294 16.11 -23.22 -16.91
N GLN A 295 15.60 -24.15 -16.10
CA GLN A 295 14.59 -25.13 -16.52
C GLN A 295 13.21 -24.51 -16.78
N CYS A 296 12.90 -23.35 -16.18
CA CYS A 296 11.68 -22.59 -16.44
C CYS A 296 11.64 -22.02 -17.88
N ASN A 297 12.79 -21.88 -18.54
CA ASN A 297 12.90 -21.26 -19.86
C ASN A 297 12.65 -22.23 -21.04
N GLN A 298 12.44 -23.53 -20.78
CA GLN A 298 12.12 -24.53 -21.82
C GLN A 298 10.63 -24.85 -21.95
N ALA A 299 9.79 -24.36 -21.04
CA ALA A 299 8.33 -24.53 -21.09
C ALA A 299 7.65 -23.29 -21.68
N SER A 300 7.53 -23.32 -23.01
CA SER A 300 6.90 -22.36 -23.94
C SER A 300 5.72 -21.49 -23.43
N SER A 301 5.91 -20.17 -23.44
CA SER A 301 5.16 -19.22 -24.30
C SER A 301 5.86 -17.85 -24.23
N ARG A 302 5.82 -17.02 -25.29
CA ARG A 302 6.53 -15.71 -25.34
C ARG A 302 6.16 -14.72 -24.22
N VAL A 303 5.09 -14.99 -23.46
CA VAL A 303 4.66 -14.22 -22.28
C VAL A 303 5.41 -14.65 -21.00
N SER A 304 5.85 -15.90 -20.88
CA SER A 304 6.58 -16.39 -19.69
C SER A 304 8.05 -15.98 -19.67
N VAL A 305 8.65 -15.77 -20.84
CA VAL A 305 10.07 -15.35 -20.95
C VAL A 305 10.26 -13.95 -20.39
N ARG A 306 9.30 -13.03 -20.59
CA ARG A 306 9.40 -11.66 -20.09
C ARG A 306 9.28 -11.61 -18.55
N ALA A 307 8.27 -12.29 -17.99
CA ALA A 307 8.12 -12.41 -16.54
C ALA A 307 9.29 -13.18 -15.89
N GLY A 308 9.83 -14.20 -16.57
CA GLY A 308 11.02 -14.93 -16.13
C GLY A 308 12.29 -14.08 -16.17
N GLN A 309 12.46 -13.27 -17.21
CA GLN A 309 13.56 -12.32 -17.34
C GLN A 309 13.44 -11.20 -16.30
N GLU A 310 12.25 -10.64 -16.07
CA GLU A 310 11.99 -9.64 -15.03
C GLU A 310 12.23 -10.20 -13.62
N THR A 311 11.88 -11.48 -13.38
CA THR A 311 12.18 -12.17 -12.11
C THR A 311 13.69 -12.37 -11.93
N LEU A 312 14.42 -12.69 -13.00
CA LEU A 312 15.88 -12.79 -12.98
C LEU A 312 16.52 -11.42 -12.77
N ASP A 313 16.06 -10.38 -13.46
CA ASP A 313 16.57 -9.02 -13.37
C ASP A 313 16.32 -8.42 -11.96
N CYS A 314 15.20 -8.75 -11.30
CA CYS A 314 14.98 -8.46 -9.88
C CYS A 314 15.99 -9.16 -8.97
N ALA A 315 16.29 -10.43 -9.23
CA ALA A 315 17.28 -11.17 -8.45
C ALA A 315 18.70 -10.59 -8.65
N TYR A 316 19.01 -10.11 -9.86
CA TYR A 316 20.27 -9.45 -10.20
C TYR A 316 20.39 -8.03 -9.62
N HIS A 317 19.35 -7.20 -9.70
CA HIS A 317 19.34 -5.86 -9.07
C HIS A 317 19.46 -5.93 -7.54
N HIS A 318 19.00 -7.01 -6.90
CA HIS A 318 19.23 -7.23 -5.48
C HIS A 318 20.69 -7.53 -5.11
N LEU A 319 21.50 -7.99 -6.05
CA LEU A 319 22.95 -8.12 -5.90
C LEU A 319 23.66 -6.78 -6.16
N ASP A 320 23.12 -5.95 -7.06
CA ASP A 320 23.71 -4.68 -7.51
C ASP A 320 23.38 -3.47 -6.61
N GLU A 321 22.23 -3.49 -5.91
CA GLU A 321 21.89 -2.51 -4.84
C GLU A 321 22.86 -2.57 -3.63
N SER A 322 23.85 -3.48 -3.65
CA SER A 322 24.96 -3.47 -2.70
C SER A 322 25.93 -2.28 -2.90
N GLU A 323 25.85 -1.56 -4.03
CA GLU A 323 26.72 -0.40 -4.33
C GLU A 323 26.00 0.97 -4.35
N SER A 324 24.68 1.06 -4.48
CA SER A 324 23.96 2.35 -4.45
C SER A 324 23.48 2.69 -3.03
N GLY A 325 24.40 3.24 -2.22
CA GLY A 325 24.18 3.61 -0.82
C GLY A 325 23.11 4.67 -0.59
N TYR A 326 21.85 4.26 -0.50
CA TYR A 326 20.83 4.98 0.28
C TYR A 326 20.59 4.22 1.59
N ARG A 327 21.20 4.73 2.67
CA ARG A 327 21.01 4.25 4.03
C ARG A 327 19.65 4.72 4.55
N PHE A 328 18.84 3.79 5.04
CA PHE A 328 17.63 4.06 5.84
C PHE A 328 17.98 4.37 7.32
N ASP A 329 19.28 4.57 7.63
CA ASP A 329 19.86 4.59 8.97
C ASP A 329 20.33 5.98 9.44
N ASP A 330 19.92 7.10 8.83
CA ASP A 330 20.16 8.44 9.41
C ASP A 330 19.16 8.76 10.54
N MET A 331 19.08 7.81 11.50
CA MET A 331 18.42 7.90 12.80
C MET A 331 19.50 7.82 13.90
N HIS A 332 20.48 8.73 13.85
CA HIS A 332 21.37 8.99 14.98
C HIS A 332 21.36 10.48 15.32
N ASP A 333 20.53 10.81 16.32
CA ASP A 333 20.84 11.60 17.51
C ASP A 333 22.19 12.37 17.46
N GLU A 334 22.18 13.58 16.88
CA GLU A 334 23.27 14.53 17.11
C GLU A 334 23.05 15.22 18.46
N ARG A 335 23.82 14.73 19.44
CA ARG A 335 24.00 15.29 20.77
C ARG A 335 24.57 16.70 20.68
N ASP A 336 23.92 17.58 21.43
CA ASP A 336 24.42 18.78 22.11
C ASP A 336 25.90 19.15 21.88
N VAL A 337 26.12 20.26 21.19
CA VAL A 337 27.27 21.12 21.46
C VAL A 337 26.72 22.39 22.10
N ALA A 338 26.67 22.37 23.43
CA ALA A 338 26.59 23.58 24.23
C ALA A 338 27.90 24.35 24.01
N SER A 339 27.81 25.56 23.47
CA SER A 339 28.90 26.52 23.53
C SER A 339 28.81 27.25 24.87
N ASP A 340 29.71 26.91 25.78
CA ASP A 340 30.07 27.73 26.93
C ASP A 340 30.57 29.09 26.41
N ASP A 341 29.85 30.16 26.75
CA ASP A 341 30.28 31.55 26.53
C ASP A 341 30.93 32.03 27.83
N ASP A 342 32.23 31.75 27.94
CA ASP A 342 33.09 32.32 28.97
C ASP A 342 33.45 33.76 28.59
N GLY A 343 33.10 34.68 29.50
CA GLY A 343 33.34 36.09 29.37
C GLY A 343 34.82 36.46 29.21
N ALA A 344 35.05 37.49 28.40
CA ALA A 344 36.23 38.32 28.50
C ALA A 344 35.83 39.79 28.31
N ASP A 345 36.09 40.56 29.34
CA ASP A 345 36.04 42.03 29.40
C ASP A 345 36.75 42.69 28.21
N THR A 346 36.09 43.69 27.62
CA THR A 346 36.82 44.90 27.19
C THR A 346 35.98 46.15 27.44
N GLU A 347 36.56 46.95 28.33
CA GLU A 347 36.29 48.32 28.75
C GLU A 347 36.07 49.38 27.66
N GLN A 348 35.33 50.43 28.07
CA GLN A 348 35.42 51.87 27.67
C GLN A 348 34.83 52.28 26.29
N LEU A 349 34.08 53.38 26.09
CA LEU A 349 33.67 54.58 26.84
C LEU A 349 32.54 55.29 26.02
N PRO A 350 31.88 56.36 26.53
CA PRO A 350 30.51 56.77 26.18
C PRO A 350 30.44 57.92 25.17
N VAL A 351 29.25 58.10 24.55
CA VAL A 351 28.37 59.30 24.64
C VAL A 351 26.93 58.86 24.38
#